data_AF-A0A6N8YEE1-F1
#
_entry.id   AF-A0A6N8YEE1-F1
#
_cell.length_a   1.000
_cell.length_b   1.000
_cell.length_c   1.000
_cell.angle_alpha   90.00
_cell.angle_beta   90.00
_cell.angle_gamma   90.00
#
_symmetry.space_group_name_H-M   'P 1'
#
loop_
_entity.id
_entity.type
_entity.pdbx_description
1 polymer ?
#
loop_
_entity_poly.entity_id
_entity_poly.type
_entity_poly.pdbx_seq_one_letter_code
_entity_poly.pdbx_strand_id
1 'polypeptide(L)'
;MACSSGGSTSARSYCGAPQTNASLASGEEDPVMDFEVDRRDFRRTRIVAGRGTSLSPGQIRLAVERFALTTNNVTYAVVGDMLDYWGFFPTEAPWGRLPAMGLGAVVESAHPDIAAGGRCFGFYPMSSDVVITAEPLASTAAAHPERARSTDAVAFRDVGPHRAQHAATYTDFRDVAADAMFNPNKADEYLLLWGMFMTSFLVDDYLADADAEGGVFRGAGQTLVTSASSKTSICLAACLARREGHHSIGLTSPRNRAFVKGLGLYDEVISYDEIDRTDASVASGLVDMAGSGPVRSAIHTHFADNLKFSIAVGATHWEEMGGDSDLPGPRPEFFFAPGQSAKR
;
A
#
# COMPACT_ATOMS: atom_id res chain seq x y z
N MET A 1 0.67 59.04 28.38
CA MET A 1 0.40 58.40 29.68
C MET A 1 -0.26 57.06 29.37
N ALA A 2 0.41 55.94 29.71
CA ALA A 2 -0.04 54.52 29.66
C ALA A 2 -0.41 53.93 28.28
N CYS A 3 0.40 53.02 27.72
CA CYS A 3 0.36 51.54 27.88
C CYS A 3 -0.82 50.89 27.13
N SER A 4 -0.64 50.34 25.92
CA SER A 4 -0.18 48.98 25.59
C SER A 4 -1.16 47.84 25.97
N SER A 5 -1.72 47.16 24.96
CA SER A 5 -1.73 45.69 24.89
C SER A 5 -2.37 45.21 23.58
N GLY A 6 -1.55 44.61 22.70
CA GLY A 6 -2.00 43.84 21.55
C GLY A 6 -2.49 42.46 21.96
N GLY A 7 -3.55 42.00 21.32
CA GLY A 7 -4.03 40.61 21.42
C GLY A 7 -3.19 39.70 20.54
N SER A 8 -2.19 39.06 21.14
CA SER A 8 -1.51 37.90 20.59
C SER A 8 -2.43 36.68 20.73
N THR A 9 -2.87 36.11 19.61
CA THR A 9 -3.44 34.76 19.56
C THR A 9 -2.28 33.76 19.60
N SER A 10 -2.00 33.21 20.77
CA SER A 10 -0.97 32.19 20.94
C SER A 10 -1.36 30.91 20.19
N ALA A 11 -0.54 30.53 19.22
CA ALA A 11 -0.49 29.16 18.72
C ALA A 11 -0.14 28.22 19.87
N ARG A 12 -1.03 27.27 20.20
CA ARG A 12 -0.67 26.16 21.07
C ARG A 12 0.22 25.21 20.29
N SER A 13 1.52 25.28 20.53
CA SER A 13 2.47 24.23 20.19
C SER A 13 2.10 22.96 20.94
N TYR A 14 1.56 21.96 20.24
CA TYR A 14 1.49 20.59 20.74
C TYR A 14 2.88 19.96 20.57
N CYS A 15 3.80 20.29 21.48
CA CYS A 15 4.97 19.43 21.74
C CYS A 15 4.50 18.30 22.65
N GLY A 16 4.08 17.18 22.06
CA GLY A 16 3.94 15.92 22.79
C GLY A 16 5.34 15.41 23.16
N ALA A 17 5.71 15.52 24.44
CA ALA A 17 6.84 14.80 24.99
C ALA A 17 6.55 13.28 24.94
N PRO A 18 7.57 12.42 24.76
CA PRO A 18 7.38 10.98 24.74
C PRO A 18 6.85 10.52 26.10
N GLN A 19 5.64 9.95 26.12
CA GLN A 19 5.15 9.25 27.30
C GLN A 19 6.02 8.01 27.48
N THR A 20 6.87 8.04 28.50
CA THR A 20 7.56 6.85 29.00
C THR A 20 6.50 5.88 29.51
N ASN A 21 6.38 4.72 28.86
CA ASN A 21 5.57 3.59 29.30
C ASN A 21 6.05 3.10 30.67
N ALA A 22 5.48 3.67 31.74
CA ALA A 22 5.54 3.15 33.09
C ALA A 22 4.24 2.39 33.37
N SER A 23 4.04 1.28 32.66
CA SER A 23 2.98 0.30 32.92
C SER A 23 3.42 -1.07 32.38
N LEU A 24 4.50 -1.60 32.92
CA LEU A 24 4.91 -3.00 32.76
C LEU A 24 5.18 -3.62 34.14
N ALA A 25 4.26 -3.37 35.08
CA ALA A 25 4.31 -3.92 36.43
C ALA A 25 2.90 -4.36 36.90
N SER A 26 2.24 -5.16 36.08
CA SER A 26 1.15 -6.06 36.47
C SER A 26 1.13 -7.20 35.46
N GLY A 27 1.38 -8.43 35.89
CA GLY A 27 1.43 -9.63 35.03
C GLY A 27 0.05 -10.10 34.55
N GLU A 28 -0.84 -9.16 34.21
CA GLU A 28 -2.03 -9.46 33.41
C GLU A 28 -1.64 -9.26 31.95
N GLU A 29 -1.59 -10.35 31.19
CA GLU A 29 -1.51 -10.27 29.73
C GLU A 29 -2.71 -9.48 29.23
N ASP A 30 -2.47 -8.45 28.40
CA ASP A 30 -3.56 -7.72 27.76
C ASP A 30 -4.46 -8.72 27.03
N PRO A 31 -5.80 -8.64 27.19
CA PRO A 31 -6.70 -9.60 26.59
C PRO A 31 -6.53 -9.59 25.06
N VAL A 32 -6.44 -10.78 24.46
CA VAL A 32 -6.41 -10.91 23.00
C VAL A 32 -7.73 -10.36 22.46
N MET A 33 -7.68 -9.48 21.45
CA MET A 33 -8.85 -8.86 20.84
C MET A 33 -8.79 -8.96 19.31
N ASP A 34 -9.94 -9.23 18.69
CA ASP A 34 -10.14 -9.20 17.25
C ASP A 34 -11.09 -8.06 16.87
N PHE A 35 -10.68 -7.17 15.96
CA PHE A 35 -11.59 -6.22 15.31
C PHE A 35 -12.18 -6.87 14.05
N GLU A 36 -13.49 -6.98 14.04
CA GLU A 36 -14.22 -7.66 12.99
C GLU A 36 -15.23 -6.73 12.32
N VAL A 37 -15.41 -6.92 11.01
CA VAL A 37 -16.29 -6.14 10.15
C VAL A 37 -17.35 -7.07 9.56
N ASP A 38 -18.63 -6.68 9.56
CA ASP A 38 -19.69 -7.45 8.87
C ASP A 38 -19.45 -7.35 7.36
N ARG A 39 -19.23 -8.49 6.71
CA ARG A 39 -18.92 -8.57 5.27
C ARG A 39 -20.05 -8.01 4.38
N ARG A 40 -21.25 -7.83 4.92
CA ARG A 40 -22.44 -7.31 4.21
C ARG A 40 -22.69 -5.83 4.46
N ASP A 41 -22.12 -5.27 5.54
CA ASP A 41 -22.24 -3.86 5.89
C ASP A 41 -21.00 -3.41 6.67
N PHE A 42 -20.04 -2.80 5.97
CA PHE A 42 -18.76 -2.38 6.55
C PHE A 42 -18.87 -1.31 7.65
N ARG A 43 -20.05 -0.72 7.85
CA ARG A 43 -20.31 0.19 8.98
C ARG A 43 -20.56 -0.54 10.29
N ARG A 44 -20.92 -1.83 10.21
CA ARG A 44 -21.13 -2.68 11.38
C ARG A 44 -19.83 -3.38 11.74
N THR A 45 -19.29 -3.01 12.89
CA THR A 45 -18.03 -3.52 13.41
C THR A 45 -18.22 -4.00 14.85
N ARG A 46 -17.33 -4.89 15.29
CA ARG A 46 -17.26 -5.32 16.68
C ARG A 46 -15.82 -5.57 17.09
N ILE A 47 -15.58 -5.51 18.39
CA ILE A 47 -14.36 -6.03 18.99
C ILE A 47 -14.76 -7.23 19.84
N VAL A 48 -14.16 -8.39 19.59
CA VAL A 48 -14.43 -9.62 20.33
C VAL A 48 -13.16 -10.08 21.04
N ALA A 49 -13.31 -10.78 22.16
CA ALA A 49 -12.19 -11.44 22.80
C ALA A 49 -11.68 -12.57 21.89
N GLY A 50 -10.40 -12.52 21.56
CA GLY A 50 -9.71 -13.52 20.78
C GLY A 50 -9.50 -14.80 21.59
N ARG A 51 -9.21 -15.90 20.87
CA ARG A 51 -8.97 -17.20 21.48
C ARG A 51 -7.48 -17.38 21.75
N GLY A 52 -7.09 -17.42 23.02
CA GLY A 52 -5.76 -17.89 23.44
C GLY A 52 -5.56 -19.34 22.99
N THR A 53 -4.91 -19.53 21.84
CA THR A 53 -4.77 -20.83 21.17
C THR A 53 -3.36 -21.36 21.39
N SER A 54 -3.18 -22.51 22.06
CA SER A 54 -1.86 -23.11 22.20
C SER A 54 -1.20 -23.39 20.85
N LEU A 55 0.12 -23.16 20.76
CA LEU A 55 0.86 -23.39 19.53
C LEU A 55 1.09 -24.88 19.26
N SER A 56 0.88 -25.29 18.02
CA SER A 56 1.33 -26.59 17.49
C SER A 56 2.77 -26.48 16.96
N PRO A 57 3.50 -27.61 16.82
CA PRO A 57 4.85 -27.59 16.23
C PRO A 57 4.88 -26.85 14.89
N GLY A 58 5.86 -25.96 14.72
CA GLY A 58 6.02 -25.12 13.53
C GLY A 58 5.17 -23.84 13.52
N GLN A 59 4.36 -23.59 14.55
CA GLN A 59 3.61 -22.35 14.68
C GLN A 59 4.34 -21.31 15.52
N ILE A 60 4.07 -20.04 15.23
CA ILE A 60 4.51 -18.90 16.03
C ILE A 60 3.34 -17.96 16.30
N ARG A 61 3.39 -17.23 17.42
CA ARG A 61 2.46 -16.14 17.73
C ARG A 61 3.15 -14.81 17.48
N LEU A 62 2.51 -13.98 16.68
CA LEU A 62 2.92 -12.62 16.41
C LEU A 62 1.97 -11.66 17.15
N ALA A 63 2.46 -10.91 18.13
CA ALA A 63 1.72 -9.79 18.68
C ALA A 63 1.76 -8.64 17.67
N VAL A 64 0.60 -8.06 17.35
CA VAL A 64 0.47 -6.94 16.43
C VAL A 64 0.78 -5.65 17.19
N GLU A 65 1.89 -5.00 16.85
CA GLU A 65 2.29 -3.74 17.50
C GLU A 65 1.50 -2.55 16.94
N ARG A 66 1.30 -2.54 15.61
CA ARG A 66 0.60 -1.48 14.88
C ARG A 66 0.40 -1.87 13.42
N PHE A 67 -0.58 -1.26 12.77
CA PHE A 67 -0.83 -1.42 11.35
C PHE A 67 -1.35 -0.14 10.71
N ALA A 68 -1.23 -0.04 9.40
CA ALA A 68 -1.73 1.10 8.63
C ALA A 68 -3.23 0.94 8.33
N LEU A 69 -4.04 1.90 8.78
CA LEU A 69 -5.42 2.06 8.34
C LEU A 69 -5.48 3.08 7.20
N THR A 70 -5.86 2.63 6.02
CA THR A 70 -5.87 3.41 4.78
C THR A 70 -7.06 3.02 3.92
N THR A 71 -7.26 3.72 2.80
CA THR A 71 -8.26 3.33 1.79
C THR A 71 -8.08 1.90 1.28
N ASN A 72 -6.85 1.35 1.29
CA ASN A 72 -6.64 -0.05 0.88
C ASN A 72 -7.41 -1.04 1.73
N ASN A 73 -7.58 -0.78 3.04
CA ASN A 73 -8.34 -1.68 3.91
C ASN A 73 -9.82 -1.69 3.51
N VAL A 74 -10.36 -0.56 3.05
CA VAL A 74 -11.71 -0.48 2.47
C VAL A 74 -11.76 -1.24 1.16
N THR A 75 -10.75 -1.10 0.30
CA THR A 75 -10.62 -1.88 -0.94
C THR A 75 -10.62 -3.38 -0.65
N TYR A 76 -9.84 -3.84 0.33
CA TYR A 76 -9.80 -5.26 0.72
C TYR A 76 -11.17 -5.77 1.18
N ALA A 77 -11.98 -4.92 1.81
CA ALA A 77 -13.35 -5.27 2.16
C ALA A 77 -14.25 -5.38 0.92
N VAL A 78 -14.22 -4.37 0.04
CA VAL A 78 -15.07 -4.26 -1.16
C VAL A 78 -14.83 -5.42 -2.13
N VAL A 79 -13.57 -5.75 -2.42
CA VAL A 79 -13.22 -6.84 -3.36
C VAL A 79 -12.83 -8.14 -2.65
N GLY A 80 -13.14 -8.25 -1.36
CA GLY A 80 -12.63 -9.32 -0.51
C GLY A 80 -13.10 -10.72 -0.89
N ASP A 81 -14.29 -10.86 -1.48
CA ASP A 81 -14.78 -12.16 -1.99
C ASP A 81 -14.13 -12.52 -3.33
N MET A 82 -13.88 -11.54 -4.19
CA MET A 82 -13.28 -11.76 -5.51
C MET A 82 -11.79 -12.08 -5.43
N LEU A 83 -11.04 -11.34 -4.60
CA LEU A 83 -9.59 -11.50 -4.44
C LEU A 83 -9.21 -12.30 -3.19
N ASP A 84 -10.21 -12.86 -2.51
CA ASP A 84 -10.06 -13.69 -1.31
C ASP A 84 -9.31 -13.01 -0.14
N TYR A 85 -9.42 -11.68 0.00
CA TYR A 85 -8.86 -10.97 1.15
C TYR A 85 -9.54 -11.38 2.47
N TRP A 86 -10.80 -11.81 2.42
CA TRP A 86 -11.47 -12.38 3.61
C TRP A 86 -10.89 -13.74 4.02
N GLY A 87 -10.27 -14.47 3.09
CA GLY A 87 -9.59 -15.73 3.32
C GLY A 87 -8.26 -15.58 4.08
N PHE A 88 -7.68 -14.37 4.11
CA PHE A 88 -6.38 -14.15 4.75
C PHE A 88 -6.43 -14.43 6.25
N PHE A 89 -7.52 -14.10 6.94
CA PHE A 89 -7.65 -14.28 8.38
C PHE A 89 -9.09 -14.70 8.71
N PRO A 90 -9.47 -15.96 8.45
CA PRO A 90 -10.86 -16.39 8.51
C PRO A 90 -11.43 -16.25 9.93
N THR A 91 -12.72 -15.94 10.01
CA THR A 91 -13.52 -15.91 11.25
C THR A 91 -14.95 -16.36 10.95
N GLU A 92 -15.81 -16.40 11.97
CA GLU A 92 -17.21 -16.83 11.86
C GLU A 92 -18.04 -15.86 11.00
N ALA A 93 -18.74 -16.38 9.99
CA ALA A 93 -19.69 -15.59 9.20
C ALA A 93 -20.81 -15.02 10.11
N PRO A 94 -21.29 -13.79 9.85
CA PRO A 94 -21.04 -12.93 8.70
C PRO A 94 -19.80 -12.03 8.84
N TRP A 95 -18.98 -12.25 9.86
CA TRP A 95 -17.85 -11.38 10.18
C TRP A 95 -16.61 -11.71 9.36
N GLY A 96 -15.72 -10.75 9.24
CA GLY A 96 -14.43 -10.87 8.58
C GLY A 96 -13.37 -10.06 9.32
N ARG A 97 -12.12 -10.52 9.27
CA ARG A 97 -10.95 -9.77 9.77
C ARG A 97 -10.16 -9.27 8.58
N LEU A 98 -10.13 -7.95 8.41
CA LEU A 98 -9.43 -7.35 7.28
C LEU A 98 -7.91 -7.47 7.47
N PRO A 99 -7.18 -7.81 6.40
CA PRO A 99 -5.73 -7.74 6.43
C PRO A 99 -5.27 -6.28 6.43
N ALA A 100 -4.14 -6.02 7.08
CA ALA A 100 -3.49 -4.72 7.11
C ALA A 100 -1.97 -4.90 7.10
N MET A 101 -1.26 -4.04 6.37
CA MET A 101 0.20 -3.97 6.49
C MET A 101 0.54 -3.43 7.87
N GLY A 102 1.37 -4.18 8.60
CA GLY A 102 1.66 -3.91 10.00
C GLY A 102 3.05 -4.31 10.42
N LEU A 103 3.35 -4.00 11.67
CA LEU A 103 4.50 -4.44 12.41
C LEU A 103 4.03 -5.32 13.55
N GLY A 104 4.71 -6.44 13.76
CA GLY A 104 4.45 -7.34 14.87
C GLY A 104 5.73 -7.94 15.43
N ALA A 105 5.64 -8.49 16.65
CA ALA A 105 6.73 -9.16 17.33
C ALA A 105 6.41 -10.64 17.55
N VAL A 106 7.37 -11.53 17.35
CA VAL A 106 7.25 -12.94 17.73
C VAL A 106 7.27 -13.01 19.26
N VAL A 107 6.13 -13.26 19.88
CA VAL A 107 5.99 -13.31 21.36
C VAL A 107 6.03 -14.73 21.90
N GLU A 108 5.71 -15.71 21.06
CA GLU A 108 5.72 -17.14 21.41
C GLU A 108 6.11 -17.93 20.16
N SER A 109 6.90 -18.99 20.31
CA SER A 109 7.31 -19.85 19.19
C SER A 109 7.34 -21.32 19.59
N ALA A 110 6.73 -22.15 18.75
CA ALA A 110 6.87 -23.61 18.76
C ALA A 110 7.64 -24.10 17.51
N HIS A 111 8.42 -23.22 16.89
CA HIS A 111 9.28 -23.51 15.73
C HIS A 111 10.75 -23.55 16.16
N PRO A 112 11.53 -24.60 15.84
CA PRO A 112 12.93 -24.74 16.30
C PRO A 112 13.86 -23.64 15.76
N ASP A 113 13.62 -23.19 14.53
CA ASP A 113 14.49 -22.21 13.85
C ASP A 113 14.03 -20.74 13.97
N ILE A 114 12.90 -20.47 14.62
CA ILE A 114 12.36 -19.11 14.79
C ILE A 114 12.23 -18.84 16.28
N ALA A 115 13.05 -17.94 16.81
CA ALA A 115 13.00 -17.56 18.22
C ALA A 115 11.99 -16.42 18.48
N ALA A 116 11.50 -16.34 19.72
CA ALA A 116 10.77 -15.17 20.19
C ALA A 116 11.69 -13.92 20.24
N GLY A 117 11.09 -12.75 20.10
CA GLY A 117 11.76 -11.44 20.12
C GLY A 117 11.99 -10.80 18.74
N GLY A 118 11.88 -11.57 17.65
CA GLY A 118 11.97 -11.04 16.28
C GLY A 118 10.84 -10.06 15.98
N ARG A 119 11.13 -8.98 15.24
CA ARG A 119 10.14 -7.99 14.82
C ARG A 119 10.00 -8.01 13.31
N CYS A 120 8.77 -8.07 12.83
CA CYS A 120 8.50 -8.30 11.43
C CYS A 120 7.52 -7.29 10.85
N PHE A 121 7.72 -6.96 9.58
CA PHE A 121 6.75 -6.25 8.74
C PHE A 121 6.06 -7.26 7.82
N GLY A 122 4.75 -7.16 7.68
CA GLY A 122 3.95 -8.07 6.86
C GLY A 122 2.47 -7.73 6.90
N PHE A 123 1.63 -8.65 6.42
CA PHE A 123 0.18 -8.53 6.57
C PHE A 123 -0.29 -9.20 7.85
N TYR A 124 -1.06 -8.45 8.65
CA TYR A 124 -1.64 -8.88 9.92
C TYR A 124 -3.16 -8.70 9.87
N PRO A 125 -3.94 -9.46 10.66
CA PRO A 125 -5.33 -9.10 10.91
C PRO A 125 -5.38 -7.82 11.77
N MET A 126 -6.50 -7.12 11.75
CA MET A 126 -6.79 -6.06 12.73
C MET A 126 -7.10 -6.67 14.11
N SER A 127 -6.11 -7.32 14.70
CA SER A 127 -6.21 -8.04 15.98
C SER A 127 -5.01 -7.70 16.86
N SER A 128 -5.04 -8.10 18.14
CA SER A 128 -3.90 -7.95 19.05
C SER A 128 -2.78 -8.95 18.76
N ASP A 129 -3.10 -10.13 18.25
CA ASP A 129 -2.14 -11.14 17.84
C ASP A 129 -2.63 -11.97 16.65
N VAL A 130 -1.73 -12.78 16.09
CA VAL A 130 -2.05 -13.82 15.12
C VAL A 130 -1.13 -15.02 15.32
N VAL A 131 -1.69 -16.22 15.21
CA VAL A 131 -0.92 -17.46 15.12
C VAL A 131 -0.80 -17.87 13.66
N ILE A 132 0.43 -18.10 13.21
CA ILE A 132 0.71 -18.56 11.84
C ILE A 132 1.50 -19.86 11.86
N THR A 133 1.43 -20.62 10.76
CA THR A 133 2.37 -21.73 10.51
C THR A 133 3.52 -21.16 9.70
N ALA A 134 4.71 -21.05 10.30
CA ALA A 134 5.83 -20.35 9.70
C ALA A 134 6.79 -21.33 9.01
N GLU A 135 7.16 -21.01 7.77
CA GLU A 135 8.28 -21.63 7.07
C GLU A 135 9.45 -20.62 7.02
N PRO A 136 10.59 -20.89 7.68
CA PRO A 136 11.76 -20.04 7.61
C PRO A 136 12.27 -19.91 6.18
N LEU A 137 12.65 -18.69 5.81
CA LEU A 137 13.29 -18.41 4.53
C LEU A 137 14.74 -17.96 4.80
N ALA A 138 15.68 -18.51 4.05
CA ALA A 138 17.08 -18.15 4.21
C ALA A 138 17.28 -16.68 3.80
N SER A 139 17.57 -15.81 4.77
CA SER A 139 17.99 -14.45 4.46
C SER A 139 19.34 -14.48 3.75
N THR A 140 19.38 -13.94 2.53
CA THR A 140 20.62 -13.73 1.78
C THR A 140 21.33 -12.43 2.20
N ALA A 141 20.67 -11.56 2.97
CA ALA A 141 21.21 -10.25 3.39
C ALA A 141 22.45 -10.39 4.27
N ALA A 142 22.48 -11.40 5.15
CA ALA A 142 23.62 -11.67 6.03
C ALA A 142 24.89 -12.10 5.27
N ALA A 143 24.74 -12.69 4.08
CA ALA A 143 25.86 -13.15 3.27
C ALA A 143 26.54 -12.01 2.48
N HIS A 144 25.78 -10.97 2.13
CA HIS A 144 26.25 -9.83 1.32
C HIS A 144 25.64 -8.50 1.81
N PRO A 145 26.04 -7.99 3.00
CA PRO A 145 25.43 -6.81 3.59
C PRO A 145 25.55 -5.56 2.71
N GLU A 146 26.59 -5.44 1.90
CA GLU A 146 26.80 -4.35 0.94
C GLU A 146 25.94 -4.46 -0.34
N ARG A 147 25.25 -5.59 -0.55
CA ARG A 147 24.35 -5.82 -1.69
C ARG A 147 22.95 -6.26 -1.26
N ALA A 148 22.65 -6.18 0.05
CA ALA A 148 21.36 -6.59 0.58
C ALA A 148 20.24 -5.82 -0.11
N ARG A 149 19.44 -6.53 -0.90
CA ARG A 149 18.21 -6.00 -1.48
C ARG A 149 17.14 -6.05 -0.41
N SER A 150 16.13 -5.20 -0.53
CA SER A 150 15.00 -5.23 0.42
C SER A 150 14.29 -6.60 0.42
N THR A 151 14.30 -7.36 -0.70
CA THR A 151 13.79 -8.74 -0.78
C THR A 151 14.57 -9.74 0.07
N ASP A 152 15.82 -9.45 0.42
CA ASP A 152 16.71 -10.33 1.17
C ASP A 152 16.40 -10.31 2.69
N ALA A 153 15.50 -9.42 3.12
CA ALA A 153 15.05 -9.27 4.51
C ALA A 153 13.85 -10.17 4.86
N VAL A 154 13.32 -10.97 3.93
CA VAL A 154 12.24 -11.92 4.24
C VAL A 154 12.77 -13.00 5.18
N ALA A 155 12.16 -13.11 6.35
CA ALA A 155 12.59 -14.02 7.41
C ALA A 155 11.83 -15.35 7.38
N PHE A 156 10.52 -15.28 7.14
CA PHE A 156 9.66 -16.47 7.05
C PHE A 156 8.40 -16.16 6.27
N ARG A 157 7.72 -17.22 5.84
CA ARG A 157 6.42 -17.18 5.15
C ARG A 157 5.36 -17.88 5.99
N ASP A 158 4.16 -17.33 5.99
CA ASP A 158 2.97 -18.03 6.50
C ASP A 158 2.47 -19.04 5.47
N VAL A 159 2.66 -20.31 5.79
CA VAL A 159 2.25 -21.47 4.99
C VAL A 159 1.02 -22.17 5.57
N GLY A 160 0.29 -21.50 6.46
CA GLY A 160 -0.97 -22.01 6.98
C GLY A 160 -1.96 -22.34 5.85
N PRO A 161 -2.87 -23.32 6.03
CA PRO A 161 -3.79 -23.75 4.96
C PRO A 161 -4.64 -22.63 4.34
N HIS A 162 -4.97 -21.61 5.14
CA HIS A 162 -5.73 -20.44 4.72
C HIS A 162 -4.89 -19.38 4.00
N ARG A 163 -3.56 -19.54 3.98
CA ARG A 163 -2.59 -18.55 3.50
C ARG A 163 -1.73 -19.05 2.36
N ALA A 164 -1.46 -20.35 2.31
CA ALA A 164 -0.50 -20.98 1.38
C ALA A 164 -0.77 -20.73 -0.12
N GLN A 165 -2.01 -20.42 -0.52
CA GLN A 165 -2.38 -20.16 -1.92
C GLN A 165 -2.32 -18.68 -2.30
N HIS A 166 -2.09 -17.77 -1.35
CA HIS A 166 -1.96 -16.35 -1.64
C HIS A 166 -0.55 -15.99 -2.08
N ALA A 167 -0.42 -14.90 -2.85
CA ALA A 167 0.87 -14.43 -3.34
C ALA A 167 1.86 -14.15 -2.20
N ALA A 168 3.15 -14.43 -2.45
CA ALA A 168 4.25 -14.25 -1.49
C ALA A 168 4.24 -12.87 -0.80
N THR A 169 3.96 -11.79 -1.54
CA THR A 169 3.86 -10.42 -0.98
C THR A 169 2.85 -10.29 0.17
N TYR A 170 1.85 -11.17 0.24
CA TYR A 170 0.83 -11.18 1.29
C TYR A 170 1.16 -12.12 2.45
N THR A 171 2.02 -13.12 2.24
CA THR A 171 2.33 -14.19 3.19
C THR A 171 3.73 -14.10 3.77
N ASP A 172 4.63 -13.34 3.14
CA ASP A 172 5.99 -13.09 3.60
C ASP A 172 6.02 -12.08 4.75
N PHE A 173 6.84 -12.39 5.75
CA PHE A 173 7.16 -11.51 6.87
C PHE A 173 8.64 -11.14 6.79
N ARG A 174 8.91 -9.84 6.76
CA ARG A 174 10.26 -9.26 6.66
C ARG A 174 10.80 -8.98 8.05
N ASP A 175 12.01 -9.41 8.37
CA ASP A 175 12.70 -8.97 9.58
C ASP A 175 13.14 -7.52 9.42
N VAL A 176 12.58 -6.64 10.26
CA VAL A 176 12.88 -5.20 10.19
C VAL A 176 14.27 -4.85 10.69
N ALA A 177 14.95 -5.76 11.40
CA ALA A 177 16.36 -5.60 11.76
C ALA A 177 17.29 -5.86 10.56
N ALA A 178 16.85 -6.66 9.58
CA ALA A 178 17.59 -6.98 8.36
C ALA A 178 17.16 -6.11 7.16
N ASP A 179 16.02 -5.41 7.24
CA ASP A 179 15.53 -4.56 6.15
C ASP A 179 16.22 -3.19 6.12
N ALA A 180 17.10 -2.99 5.14
CA ALA A 180 17.83 -1.73 4.95
C ALA A 180 16.92 -0.52 4.70
N MET A 181 15.66 -0.73 4.30
CA MET A 181 14.68 0.35 4.10
C MET A 181 13.97 0.74 5.40
N PHE A 182 14.05 -0.07 6.45
CA PHE A 182 13.37 0.19 7.70
C PHE A 182 14.16 1.17 8.57
N ASN A 183 13.51 2.28 8.94
CA ASN A 183 14.04 3.23 9.91
C ASN A 183 13.09 3.28 11.11
N PRO A 184 13.55 2.94 12.34
CA PRO A 184 12.68 2.89 13.51
C PRO A 184 12.07 4.24 13.88
N ASN A 185 12.73 5.36 13.53
CA ASN A 185 12.22 6.72 13.74
C ASN A 185 11.19 7.14 12.68
N LYS A 186 10.95 6.29 11.67
CA LYS A 186 10.05 6.52 10.53
C LYS A 186 9.15 5.33 10.26
N ALA A 187 8.86 4.55 11.30
CA ALA A 187 8.09 3.32 11.16
C ALA A 187 6.65 3.56 10.68
N ASP A 188 6.04 4.69 11.03
CA ASP A 188 4.69 5.03 10.57
C ASP A 188 4.70 5.40 9.08
N GLU A 189 5.69 6.17 8.63
CA GLU A 189 5.90 6.44 7.20
C GLU A 189 6.20 5.15 6.43
N TYR A 190 6.99 4.24 7.01
CA TYR A 190 7.26 2.93 6.43
C TYR A 190 5.96 2.14 6.21
N LEU A 191 5.11 2.03 7.24
CA LEU A 191 3.81 1.37 7.17
C LEU A 191 2.89 1.99 6.11
N LEU A 192 2.91 3.32 5.97
CA LEU A 192 2.03 4.06 5.06
C LEU A 192 2.52 4.06 3.60
N LEU A 193 3.85 4.00 3.38
CA LEU A 193 4.46 4.25 2.08
C LEU A 193 5.13 3.03 1.47
N TRP A 194 5.61 2.07 2.25
CA TRP A 194 6.39 0.95 1.70
C TRP A 194 5.62 0.19 0.61
N GLY A 195 4.40 -0.25 0.91
CA GLY A 195 3.57 -0.96 -0.08
C GLY A 195 3.18 -0.07 -1.27
N MET A 196 2.97 1.22 -1.03
CA MET A 196 2.58 2.19 -2.08
C MET A 196 3.74 2.46 -3.03
N PHE A 197 4.94 2.57 -2.49
CA PHE A 197 6.16 2.69 -3.26
C PHE A 197 6.44 1.43 -4.06
N MET A 198 6.29 0.25 -3.47
CA MET A 198 6.45 -1.02 -4.20
C MET A 198 5.50 -1.14 -5.38
N THR A 199 4.20 -0.86 -5.21
CA THR A 199 3.25 -0.85 -6.34
C THR A 199 3.68 0.15 -7.41
N SER A 200 4.07 1.36 -7.00
CA SER A 200 4.46 2.43 -7.93
C SER A 200 5.73 2.10 -8.72
N PHE A 201 6.72 1.52 -8.04
CA PHE A 201 7.96 1.05 -8.64
C PHE A 201 7.67 -0.05 -9.67
N LEU A 202 6.78 -1.01 -9.35
CA LEU A 202 6.41 -2.07 -10.28
C LEU A 202 5.64 -1.54 -11.51
N VAL A 203 4.85 -0.47 -11.36
CA VAL A 203 4.21 0.21 -12.49
C VAL A 203 5.26 0.89 -13.38
N ASP A 204 6.19 1.65 -12.79
CA ASP A 204 7.29 2.29 -13.52
C ASP A 204 8.20 1.27 -14.21
N ASP A 205 8.54 0.17 -13.52
CA ASP A 205 9.29 -0.96 -14.08
C ASP A 205 8.55 -1.64 -15.24
N TYR A 206 7.25 -1.89 -15.08
CA TYR A 206 6.41 -2.46 -16.15
C TYR A 206 6.37 -1.57 -17.38
N LEU A 207 6.24 -0.25 -17.20
CA LEU A 207 6.22 0.72 -18.29
C LEU A 207 7.60 0.90 -18.93
N ALA A 208 8.67 0.77 -18.16
CA ALA A 208 10.03 0.94 -18.65
C ALA A 208 10.68 -0.34 -19.19
N ASP A 209 9.95 -1.45 -19.22
CA ASP A 209 10.45 -2.72 -19.74
C ASP A 209 10.67 -2.62 -21.26
N ALA A 210 11.93 -2.71 -21.68
CA ALA A 210 12.30 -2.58 -23.09
C ALA A 210 11.82 -3.76 -23.95
N ASP A 211 11.57 -4.91 -23.32
CA ASP A 211 11.11 -6.12 -23.98
C ASP A 211 9.56 -6.21 -24.01
N ALA A 212 8.86 -5.31 -23.33
CA ALA A 212 7.41 -5.24 -23.38
C ALA A 212 6.90 -4.81 -24.77
N GLU A 213 5.70 -5.27 -25.12
CA GLU A 213 5.05 -4.88 -26.37
C GLU A 213 4.87 -3.35 -26.45
N GLY A 214 5.38 -2.75 -27.53
CA GLY A 214 5.43 -1.29 -27.71
C GLY A 214 6.70 -0.63 -27.15
N GLY A 215 7.55 -1.37 -26.44
CA GLY A 215 8.79 -0.87 -25.82
C GLY A 215 8.56 0.08 -24.65
N VAL A 216 9.62 0.81 -24.29
CA VAL A 216 9.65 1.75 -23.17
C VAL A 216 8.52 2.79 -23.29
N PHE A 217 7.65 2.83 -22.28
CA PHE A 217 6.43 3.63 -22.18
C PHE A 217 5.50 3.53 -23.39
N ARG A 218 5.61 2.46 -24.19
CA ARG A 218 4.91 2.28 -25.47
C ARG A 218 5.09 3.47 -26.42
N GLY A 219 6.23 4.16 -26.31
CA GLY A 219 6.55 5.37 -27.07
C GLY A 219 5.86 6.65 -26.60
N ALA A 220 5.18 6.66 -25.44
CA ALA A 220 4.69 7.89 -24.84
C ALA A 220 5.86 8.76 -24.35
N GLY A 221 5.80 10.06 -24.63
CA GLY A 221 6.73 11.05 -24.07
C GLY A 221 6.25 11.69 -22.77
N GLN A 222 4.99 11.44 -22.38
CA GLN A 222 4.45 11.89 -21.11
C GLN A 222 3.49 10.89 -20.45
N THR A 223 3.37 10.94 -19.14
CA THR A 223 2.43 10.15 -18.35
C THR A 223 1.53 11.03 -17.49
N LEU A 224 0.21 10.89 -17.69
CA LEU A 224 -0.84 11.43 -16.84
C LEU A 224 -1.06 10.47 -15.67
N VAL A 225 -0.98 10.99 -14.44
CA VAL A 225 -1.21 10.23 -13.21
C VAL A 225 -2.40 10.82 -12.48
N THR A 226 -3.51 10.07 -12.39
CA THR A 226 -4.71 10.54 -11.68
C THR A 226 -4.56 10.40 -10.17
N SER A 227 -5.45 11.06 -9.41
CA SER A 227 -5.38 11.10 -7.95
C SER A 227 -3.99 11.53 -7.44
N ALA A 228 -3.39 12.56 -8.06
CA ALA A 228 -1.99 12.94 -7.85
C ALA A 228 -1.62 13.32 -6.40
N SER A 229 -2.62 13.50 -5.52
CA SER A 229 -2.44 13.68 -4.07
C SER A 229 -2.43 12.37 -3.26
N SER A 230 -2.67 11.22 -3.90
CA SER A 230 -2.68 9.91 -3.25
C SER A 230 -1.27 9.43 -2.99
N LYS A 231 -1.08 8.60 -1.95
CA LYS A 231 0.25 8.06 -1.59
C LYS A 231 0.88 7.29 -2.75
N THR A 232 0.11 6.45 -3.44
CA THR A 232 0.57 5.69 -4.60
C THR A 232 0.96 6.61 -5.76
N SER A 233 0.13 7.59 -6.11
CA SER A 233 0.46 8.53 -7.19
C SER A 233 1.72 9.36 -6.87
N ILE A 234 1.90 9.77 -5.61
CA ILE A 234 3.09 10.50 -5.14
C ILE A 234 4.34 9.63 -5.25
N CYS A 235 4.26 8.35 -4.87
CA CYS A 235 5.36 7.41 -5.04
C CYS A 235 5.70 7.19 -6.52
N LEU A 236 4.70 7.07 -7.40
CA LEU A 236 4.92 6.94 -8.84
C LEU A 236 5.56 8.20 -9.43
N ALA A 237 5.15 9.39 -8.99
CA ALA A 237 5.77 10.65 -9.39
C ALA A 237 7.27 10.67 -9.05
N ALA A 238 7.64 10.18 -7.86
CA ALA A 238 9.05 10.06 -7.47
C ALA A 238 9.85 9.07 -8.35
N CYS A 239 9.21 8.01 -8.87
CA CYS A 239 9.82 7.12 -9.86
C CYS A 239 9.99 7.82 -11.22
N LEU A 240 8.92 8.44 -11.72
CA LEU A 240 8.90 9.13 -13.01
C LEU A 240 9.86 10.32 -13.07
N ALA A 241 10.03 11.06 -11.97
CA ALA A 241 10.99 12.17 -11.88
C ALA A 241 12.45 11.76 -12.10
N ARG A 242 12.75 10.44 -12.06
CA ARG A 242 14.08 9.88 -12.34
C ARG A 242 14.23 9.43 -13.79
N ARG A 243 13.18 9.53 -14.61
CA ARG A 243 13.18 9.15 -16.03
C ARG A 243 13.54 10.38 -16.86
N GLU A 244 14.77 10.40 -17.38
CA GLU A 244 15.20 11.48 -18.27
C GLU A 244 14.35 11.50 -19.55
N GLY A 245 13.89 12.68 -19.94
CA GLY A 245 13.12 12.87 -21.18
C GLY A 245 11.66 12.41 -21.13
N HIS A 246 11.13 12.05 -19.96
CA HIS A 246 9.73 11.64 -19.79
C HIS A 246 8.97 12.62 -18.89
N HIS A 247 7.93 13.28 -19.43
CA HIS A 247 7.19 14.32 -18.71
C HIS A 247 6.06 13.73 -17.86
N SER A 248 5.92 14.15 -16.61
CA SER A 248 4.89 13.68 -15.68
C SER A 248 3.85 14.75 -15.37
N ILE A 249 2.57 14.42 -15.60
CA ILE A 249 1.43 15.30 -15.31
C ILE A 249 0.60 14.71 -14.18
N GLY A 250 0.54 15.40 -13.04
CA GLY A 250 -0.32 15.04 -11.93
C GLY A 250 -1.72 15.64 -12.07
N LEU A 251 -2.76 14.80 -12.11
CA LEU A 251 -4.17 15.22 -12.15
C LEU A 251 -4.79 15.09 -10.76
N THR A 252 -5.37 16.18 -10.25
CA THR A 252 -6.00 16.18 -8.92
C THR A 252 -7.23 17.08 -8.86
N SER A 253 -7.91 17.08 -7.72
CA SER A 253 -9.01 18.03 -7.48
C SER A 253 -8.49 19.45 -7.23
N PRO A 254 -9.26 20.52 -7.54
CA PRO A 254 -8.83 21.90 -7.30
C PRO A 254 -8.33 22.16 -5.87
N ARG A 255 -9.00 21.57 -4.87
CA ARG A 255 -8.63 21.70 -3.44
C ARG A 255 -7.24 21.14 -3.10
N ASN A 256 -6.75 20.17 -3.88
CA ASN A 256 -5.47 19.50 -3.62
C ASN A 256 -4.34 20.06 -4.48
N ARG A 257 -4.62 20.92 -5.47
CA ARG A 257 -3.63 21.39 -6.45
C ARG A 257 -2.42 22.05 -5.80
N ALA A 258 -2.64 22.94 -4.83
CA ALA A 258 -1.56 23.63 -4.13
C ALA A 258 -0.66 22.66 -3.37
N PHE A 259 -1.26 21.66 -2.70
CA PHE A 259 -0.52 20.61 -1.99
C PHE A 259 0.34 19.80 -2.96
N VAL A 260 -0.23 19.30 -4.06
CA VAL A 260 0.49 18.46 -5.03
C VAL A 260 1.63 19.23 -5.70
N LYS A 261 1.41 20.49 -6.09
CA LYS A 261 2.48 21.37 -6.60
C LYS A 261 3.60 21.56 -5.57
N GLY A 262 3.24 21.75 -4.30
CA GLY A 262 4.20 21.92 -3.21
C GLY A 262 5.11 20.71 -2.96
N LEU A 263 4.75 19.52 -3.46
CA LEU A 263 5.61 18.34 -3.40
C LEU A 263 6.81 18.43 -4.35
N GLY A 264 6.68 19.15 -5.47
CA GLY A 264 7.74 19.28 -6.47
C GLY A 264 8.13 17.96 -7.16
N LEU A 265 7.22 17.00 -7.22
CA LEU A 265 7.47 15.65 -7.78
C LEU A 265 6.94 15.45 -9.20
N TYR A 266 5.99 16.30 -9.64
CA TYR A 266 5.47 16.28 -11.00
C TYR A 266 6.03 17.46 -11.77
N ASP A 267 6.28 17.27 -13.06
CA ASP A 267 6.68 18.35 -13.97
C ASP A 267 5.52 19.35 -14.16
N GLU A 268 4.29 18.83 -14.23
CA GLU A 268 3.07 19.63 -14.33
C GLU A 268 1.97 19.11 -13.37
N VAL A 269 1.16 20.02 -12.84
CA VAL A 269 -0.03 19.67 -12.04
C VAL A 269 -1.25 20.43 -12.52
N ILE A 270 -2.26 19.68 -12.97
CA ILE A 270 -3.54 20.17 -13.46
C ILE A 270 -4.70 19.65 -12.61
N SER A 271 -5.83 20.33 -12.70
CA SER A 271 -7.09 19.91 -12.12
C SER A 271 -7.85 19.03 -13.12
N TYR A 272 -8.78 18.18 -12.63
CA TYR A 272 -9.57 17.33 -13.52
C TYR A 272 -10.39 18.10 -14.57
N ASP A 273 -10.78 19.35 -14.29
CA ASP A 273 -11.50 20.23 -15.22
C ASP A 273 -10.60 20.92 -16.26
N GLU A 274 -9.29 20.64 -16.26
CA GLU A 274 -8.30 21.24 -17.18
C GLU A 274 -7.72 20.22 -18.18
N ILE A 275 -8.26 18.99 -18.22
CA ILE A 275 -7.77 17.91 -19.11
C ILE A 275 -7.77 18.35 -20.58
N ASP A 276 -8.85 19.03 -21.01
CA ASP A 276 -9.04 19.53 -22.37
C ASP A 276 -8.05 20.64 -22.78
N ARG A 277 -7.28 21.18 -21.83
CA ARG A 277 -6.27 22.22 -22.07
C ARG A 277 -4.86 21.69 -22.29
N THR A 278 -4.63 20.41 -22.03
CA THR A 278 -3.34 19.76 -22.30
C THR A 278 -3.11 19.59 -23.80
N ASP A 279 -1.85 19.57 -24.24
CA ASP A 279 -1.52 19.35 -25.65
C ASP A 279 -1.78 17.89 -26.06
N ALA A 280 -2.92 17.67 -26.75
CA ALA A 280 -3.33 16.36 -27.24
C ALA A 280 -2.44 15.80 -28.36
N SER A 281 -1.55 16.60 -28.95
CA SER A 281 -0.63 16.13 -29.99
C SER A 281 0.54 15.31 -29.44
N VAL A 282 0.80 15.40 -28.13
CA VAL A 282 1.87 14.66 -27.46
C VAL A 282 1.44 13.22 -27.22
N ALA A 283 2.28 12.26 -27.64
CA ALA A 283 2.09 10.86 -27.31
C ALA A 283 2.12 10.66 -25.79
N SER A 284 1.00 10.24 -25.22
CA SER A 284 0.74 10.27 -23.79
C SER A 284 0.35 8.90 -23.27
N GLY A 285 0.61 8.63 -22.00
CA GLY A 285 0.10 7.46 -21.31
C GLY A 285 -0.72 7.85 -20.09
N LEU A 286 -1.63 6.98 -19.67
CA LEU A 286 -2.44 7.15 -18.47
C LEU A 286 -2.09 6.07 -17.44
N VAL A 287 -1.78 6.49 -16.22
CA VAL A 287 -1.85 5.65 -15.03
C VAL A 287 -2.99 6.16 -14.14
N ASP A 288 -4.09 5.42 -14.15
CA ASP A 288 -5.32 5.73 -13.43
C ASP A 288 -5.33 5.10 -12.04
N MET A 289 -5.15 5.95 -11.02
CA MET A 289 -5.26 5.62 -9.59
C MET A 289 -6.61 6.06 -9.00
N ALA A 290 -7.35 6.93 -9.70
CA ALA A 290 -8.62 7.47 -9.26
C ALA A 290 -9.79 6.51 -9.52
N GLY A 291 -9.69 5.70 -10.58
CA GLY A 291 -10.74 4.77 -11.00
C GLY A 291 -12.03 5.47 -11.41
N SER A 292 -11.97 6.76 -11.73
CA SER A 292 -13.15 7.58 -12.06
C SER A 292 -13.46 7.46 -13.56
N GLY A 293 -14.56 6.78 -13.90
CA GLY A 293 -15.03 6.62 -15.29
C GLY A 293 -15.11 7.95 -16.07
N PRO A 294 -15.70 9.03 -15.51
CA PRO A 294 -15.72 10.34 -16.18
C PRO A 294 -14.33 10.92 -16.46
N VAL A 295 -13.38 10.83 -15.51
CA VAL A 295 -12.00 11.32 -15.72
C VAL A 295 -11.30 10.49 -16.79
N ARG A 296 -11.42 9.16 -16.73
CA ARG A 296 -10.86 8.26 -17.74
C ARG A 296 -11.43 8.56 -19.13
N SER A 297 -12.75 8.69 -19.25
CA SER A 297 -13.40 9.05 -20.52
C SER A 297 -12.90 10.38 -21.06
N ALA A 298 -12.78 11.42 -20.23
CA ALA A 298 -12.25 12.72 -20.66
C ALA A 298 -10.82 12.62 -21.22
N ILE A 299 -9.93 11.85 -20.55
CA ILE A 299 -8.55 11.65 -21.02
C ILE A 299 -8.53 10.87 -22.33
N HIS A 300 -9.25 9.75 -22.41
CA HIS A 300 -9.31 8.94 -23.63
C HIS A 300 -9.86 9.76 -24.80
N THR A 301 -10.97 10.48 -24.62
CA THR A 301 -11.54 11.32 -25.69
C THR A 301 -10.60 12.45 -26.11
N HIS A 302 -9.89 13.07 -25.17
CA HIS A 302 -8.97 14.17 -25.48
C HIS A 302 -7.75 13.73 -26.29
N PHE A 303 -7.10 12.63 -25.87
CA PHE A 303 -5.86 12.16 -26.50
C PHE A 303 -6.09 11.16 -27.64
N ALA A 304 -7.19 10.42 -27.64
CA ALA A 304 -7.56 9.41 -28.64
C ALA A 304 -6.36 8.52 -29.06
N ASP A 305 -5.97 8.54 -30.33
CA ASP A 305 -4.86 7.73 -30.89
C ASP A 305 -3.48 8.13 -30.35
N ASN A 306 -3.34 9.31 -29.74
CA ASN A 306 -2.13 9.74 -29.06
C ASN A 306 -2.00 9.20 -27.63
N LEU A 307 -3.06 8.59 -27.07
CA LEU A 307 -2.94 7.82 -25.85
C LEU A 307 -2.30 6.45 -26.19
N LYS A 308 -1.14 6.13 -25.63
CA LYS A 308 -0.35 4.93 -25.97
C LYS A 308 -0.57 3.79 -25.00
N PHE A 309 -0.94 4.10 -23.75
CA PHE A 309 -1.37 3.13 -22.77
C PHE A 309 -2.40 3.74 -21.81
N SER A 310 -3.21 2.88 -21.22
CA SER A 310 -4.14 3.22 -20.15
C SER A 310 -4.07 2.11 -19.12
N ILE A 311 -3.48 2.39 -17.95
CA ILE A 311 -3.27 1.41 -16.88
C ILE A 311 -4.13 1.79 -15.69
N ALA A 312 -5.00 0.89 -15.26
CA ALA A 312 -5.80 1.03 -14.05
C ALA A 312 -5.08 0.34 -12.88
N VAL A 313 -4.75 1.11 -11.84
CA VAL A 313 -4.09 0.60 -10.64
C VAL A 313 -5.08 0.59 -9.48
N GLY A 314 -5.31 -0.60 -8.90
CA GLY A 314 -6.09 -0.74 -7.67
C GLY A 314 -7.60 -0.52 -7.82
N ALA A 315 -8.16 -0.65 -9.03
CA ALA A 315 -9.59 -0.45 -9.27
C ALA A 315 -10.46 -1.38 -8.40
N THR A 316 -11.18 -0.77 -7.45
CA THR A 316 -12.14 -1.38 -6.51
C THR A 316 -13.46 -1.81 -7.14
N HIS A 317 -13.71 -1.40 -8.39
CA HIS A 317 -14.96 -1.67 -9.11
C HIS A 317 -14.64 -2.19 -10.50
N TRP A 318 -14.13 -3.41 -10.58
CA TRP A 318 -13.96 -4.12 -11.85
C TRP A 318 -15.31 -4.31 -12.57
N GLU A 319 -16.43 -4.37 -11.85
CA GLU A 319 -17.79 -4.42 -12.42
C GLU A 319 -18.21 -3.09 -13.06
N GLU A 320 -17.74 -1.94 -12.56
CA GLU A 320 -17.98 -0.62 -13.16
C GLU A 320 -16.97 -0.27 -14.27
N MET A 321 -16.02 -1.16 -14.60
CA MET A 321 -15.33 -1.12 -15.90
C MET A 321 -16.30 -1.44 -17.06
N GLY A 322 -17.55 -1.83 -16.74
CA GLY A 322 -18.71 -1.83 -17.64
C GLY A 322 -19.10 -0.42 -18.10
N GLY A 323 -18.27 0.13 -18.96
CA GLY A 323 -18.38 1.46 -19.57
C GLY A 323 -17.22 1.78 -20.51
N ASP A 324 -16.14 0.97 -20.47
CA ASP A 324 -14.92 1.20 -21.22
C ASP A 324 -14.93 0.64 -22.66
N SER A 325 -16.01 -0.03 -23.09
CA SER A 325 -16.06 -0.72 -24.39
C SER A 325 -15.98 0.22 -25.60
N ASP A 326 -16.30 1.51 -25.44
CA ASP A 326 -16.32 2.53 -26.50
C ASP A 326 -15.30 3.66 -26.27
N LEU A 327 -14.33 3.50 -25.37
CA LEU A 327 -13.29 4.51 -25.19
C LEU A 327 -12.33 4.53 -26.39
N PRO A 328 -12.03 5.72 -26.97
CA PRO A 328 -11.01 5.82 -28.01
C PRO A 328 -9.61 5.53 -27.46
N GLY A 329 -8.72 5.11 -28.36
CA GLY A 329 -7.35 4.74 -28.01
C GLY A 329 -7.24 3.35 -27.35
N PRO A 330 -6.25 3.13 -26.47
CA PRO A 330 -5.94 1.83 -25.90
C PRO A 330 -7.02 1.41 -24.91
N ARG A 331 -7.30 0.11 -24.81
CA ARG A 331 -8.20 -0.38 -23.76
C ARG A 331 -7.53 -0.25 -22.38
N PRO A 332 -8.25 0.20 -21.34
CA PRO A 332 -7.73 0.18 -19.98
C PRO A 332 -7.29 -1.22 -19.55
N GLU A 333 -6.05 -1.33 -19.07
CA GLU A 333 -5.43 -2.56 -18.61
C GLU A 333 -5.35 -2.57 -17.09
N PHE A 334 -5.83 -3.62 -16.44
CA PHE A 334 -5.68 -3.76 -14.99
C PHE A 334 -4.25 -4.15 -14.61
N PHE A 335 -3.62 -3.34 -13.77
CA PHE A 335 -2.29 -3.64 -13.25
C PHE A 335 -2.35 -4.46 -11.96
N PHE A 336 -1.93 -5.72 -12.05
CA PHE A 336 -1.80 -6.60 -10.89
C PHE A 336 -0.36 -6.66 -10.40
N ALA A 337 -0.05 -5.87 -9.37
CA ALA A 337 1.31 -5.74 -8.82
C ALA A 337 1.97 -7.10 -8.43
N PRO A 338 1.29 -8.06 -7.78
CA PRO A 338 1.91 -9.35 -7.47
C PRO A 338 2.36 -10.13 -8.71
N GLY A 339 1.62 -10.02 -9.82
CA GLY A 339 1.99 -10.66 -11.09
C GLY A 339 3.27 -10.09 -11.68
N GLN A 340 3.47 -8.76 -11.61
CA GLN A 340 4.72 -8.12 -12.05
C GLN A 340 5.87 -8.44 -11.09
N SER A 341 5.61 -8.44 -9.77
CA SER A 341 6.64 -8.80 -8.78
C SER A 341 7.18 -10.21 -8.98
N ALA A 342 6.37 -11.16 -9.45
CA ALA A 342 6.79 -12.54 -9.70
C ALA A 342 7.71 -12.71 -10.93
N LYS A 343 7.80 -11.70 -11.82
CA LYS A 343 8.72 -11.71 -12.96
C LYS A 343 10.15 -11.24 -12.62
N ARG A 344 10.36 -10.73 -11.40
CA ARG A 344 11.62 -10.15 -10.93
C ARG A 344 12.22 -11.02 -9.83
#